data_AF-A0A7J9RE91-F1
#
_entry.id   AF-A0A7J9RE91-F1
#
_cell.length_a   1.000
_cell.length_b   1.000
_cell.length_c   1.000
_cell.angle_alpha   90.00
_cell.angle_beta   90.00
_cell.angle_gamma   90.00
#
_symmetry.space_group_name_H-M   'P 1'
#
loop_
_entity.id
_entity.type
_entity.pdbx_description
1 polymer ?
#
loop_
_entity_poly.entity_id
_entity_poly.type
_entity_poly.pdbx_seq_one_letter_code
_entity_poly.pdbx_strand_id
1 'polypeptide(L)' 'MVTIEEDLEMLARSLEMGIDPFPPPKPKRPWARYAIASFMSIMMISWVSKFLMRFM' A
#
# COMPACT_ATOMS: atom_id res chain seq x y z
N MET A 1 22.04 -13.71 -4.25
CA MET A 1 21.04 -14.70 -4.69
C MET A 1 20.67 -15.48 -3.46
N VAL A 2 19.39 -15.55 -3.12
CA VAL A 2 18.91 -16.41 -2.02
C VAL A 2 19.09 -17.86 -2.47
N THR A 3 19.54 -18.76 -1.59
CA THR A 3 19.65 -20.18 -1.95
C THR A 3 18.27 -20.86 -1.92
N ILE A 4 18.13 -22.02 -2.56
CA ILE A 4 16.85 -22.74 -2.60
C ILE A 4 16.43 -23.18 -1.19
N GLU A 5 17.39 -23.50 -0.34
CA GLU A 5 17.18 -23.90 1.05
C GLU A 5 16.64 -22.74 1.90
N GLU A 6 17.20 -21.54 1.73
CA GLU A 6 16.75 -20.34 2.43
C GLU A 6 15.31 -19.96 2.04
N ASP A 7 14.96 -20.06 0.74
CA ASP A 7 13.61 -19.79 0.27
C ASP A 7 12.60 -20.82 0.80
N LEU A 8 12.99 -22.11 0.85
CA LEU A 8 12.17 -23.17 1.44
C LEU A 8 11.92 -22.96 2.94
N GLU A 9 12.94 -22.54 3.69
CA GLU A 9 12.79 -22.22 5.11
C GLU A 9 11.81 -21.05 5.33
N MET A 10 11.84 -20.04 4.45
CA MET A 10 10.89 -18.93 4.50
C MET A 10 9.46 -19.36 4.21
N LEU A 11 9.25 -20.24 3.23
CA LEU A 11 7.93 -20.80 2.89
C LEU A 11 7.40 -21.75 3.98
N ALA A 12 8.27 -22.55 4.61
CA ALA A 12 7.88 -23.40 5.72
C ALA A 12 7.44 -22.57 6.93
N ARG A 13 8.20 -21.53 7.28
CA ARG A 13 7.84 -20.59 8.35
C ARG A 13 6.53 -19.85 8.08
N SER A 14 6.27 -19.43 6.84
CA SER A 14 5.01 -18.75 6.51
C SER A 14 3.81 -19.68 6.72
N LEU A 15 3.93 -20.96 6.33
CA LEU A 15 2.92 -21.98 6.58
C LEU A 15 2.70 -22.24 8.08
N GLU A 16 3.76 -22.34 8.88
CA GLU A 16 3.67 -22.47 10.35
C GLU A 16 2.96 -21.27 11.00
N MET A 17 3.17 -20.07 10.46
CA MET A 17 2.47 -18.84 10.87
C MET A 17 1.03 -18.76 10.36
N GLY A 18 0.55 -19.75 9.60
CA GLY A 18 -0.78 -19.76 8.99
C GLY A 18 -0.94 -18.73 7.86
N ILE A 19 0.16 -18.22 7.32
CA ILE A 19 0.17 -17.31 6.17
C ILE A 19 0.26 -18.14 4.91
N ASP A 20 -0.64 -17.89 3.96
CA ASP A 20 -0.59 -18.50 2.63
C ASP A 20 0.64 -17.99 1.86
N PRO A 21 1.62 -18.87 1.54
CA PRO A 21 2.79 -18.48 0.75
C PRO A 21 2.44 -18.12 -0.70
N PHE A 22 1.28 -18.55 -1.21
CA PHE A 22 0.85 -18.35 -2.59
C PHE A 22 -0.52 -17.66 -2.63
N PRO A 23 -0.62 -16.42 -2.13
CA PRO A 23 -1.90 -15.74 -1.99
C PRO A 23 -2.55 -15.54 -3.37
N PRO A 24 -3.89 -15.66 -3.46
CA PRO A 24 -4.59 -15.35 -4.69
C PRO A 24 -4.42 -13.87 -5.07
N PRO A 25 -4.50 -13.53 -6.36
CA PRO A 25 -4.40 -12.15 -6.80
C PRO A 25 -5.46 -11.29 -6.11
N LYS A 26 -5.03 -10.16 -5.54
CA LYS A 26 -5.94 -9.25 -4.83
C LYS A 26 -7.05 -8.78 -5.78
N PRO A 27 -8.32 -8.74 -5.34
CA PRO A 27 -9.39 -8.22 -6.16
C PRO A 27 -9.10 -6.76 -6.51
N LYS A 28 -9.38 -6.37 -7.77
CA LYS A 28 -9.24 -4.97 -8.19
C LYS A 28 -10.24 -4.12 -7.41
N ARG A 29 -9.74 -3.21 -6.59
CA ARG A 29 -10.55 -2.25 -5.81
C ARG A 29 -10.40 -0.86 -6.44
N PRO A 30 -11.22 -0.49 -7.46
CA PRO A 30 -11.08 0.80 -8.13
C PRO A 30 -11.26 1.98 -7.15
N TRP A 31 -12.09 1.81 -6.13
CA TRP A 31 -12.28 2.78 -5.06
C TRP A 31 -11.02 3.11 -4.27
N ALA A 32 -10.09 2.17 -4.09
CA ALA A 32 -8.84 2.43 -3.37
C ALA A 32 -7.99 3.48 -4.10
N ARG A 33 -8.00 3.45 -5.44
CA ARG A 33 -7.30 4.45 -6.26
C ARG A 33 -7.92 5.84 -6.10
N TYR A 34 -9.26 5.91 -6.11
CA TYR A 34 -9.96 7.19 -5.94
C TYR A 34 -9.79 7.75 -4.53
N ALA A 35 -9.79 6.92 -3.49
CA ALA A 35 -9.58 7.35 -2.11
C ALA A 35 -8.20 8.00 -1.91
N ILE A 36 -7.15 7.40 -2.47
CA ILE A 36 -5.79 7.96 -2.42
C ILE A 36 -5.73 9.28 -3.20
N ALA A 37 -6.30 9.31 -4.40
CA ALA A 37 -6.33 10.52 -5.22
C ALA A 37 -7.07 11.67 -4.52
N SER A 38 -8.26 11.42 -3.98
CA SER A 38 -9.04 12.45 -3.26
C SER A 38 -8.33 12.94 -2.01
N PHE A 39 -7.69 12.05 -1.26
CA PHE A 39 -6.92 12.42 -0.06
C PHE A 39 -5.78 13.38 -0.43
N MET A 40 -4.99 13.05 -1.45
CA MET A 40 -3.92 13.92 -1.94
C MET A 40 -4.46 15.27 -2.44
N SER A 41 -5.54 15.27 -3.22
CA SER A 41 -6.17 16.50 -3.71
C SER A 41 -6.62 17.41 -2.56
N ILE A 42 -7.28 16.87 -1.54
CA ILE A 42 -7.74 17.65 -0.38
C ILE A 42 -6.56 18.25 0.37
N MET A 43 -5.48 17.48 0.58
CA MET A 43 -4.29 18.01 1.25
C MET A 43 -3.64 19.14 0.45
N MET A 44 -3.49 18.98 -0.87
CA MET A 44 -2.92 20.03 -1.72
C MET A 44 -3.79 21.29 -1.72
N ILE A 45 -5.11 21.14 -1.90
CA ILE A 45 -6.04 22.28 -1.91
C ILE A 45 -6.06 22.97 -0.55
N SER A 46 -6.05 22.21 0.55
CA SER A 46 -6.00 22.75 1.92
C SER A 46 -4.73 23.56 2.15
N TRP A 47 -3.58 23.06 1.66
CA TRP A 47 -2.30 23.74 1.79
C TRP A 47 -2.23 24.99 0.91
N VAL A 48 -2.65 24.90 -0.35
CA VAL A 48 -2.74 26.05 -1.27
C VAL A 48 -3.68 27.12 -0.74
N SER A 49 -4.83 26.72 -0.18
CA SER A 49 -5.78 27.65 0.44
C SER A 49 -5.15 28.40 1.62
N LYS A 50 -4.46 27.69 2.53
CA LYS A 50 -3.72 28.31 3.64
C LYS A 50 -2.61 29.25 3.15
N PHE A 51 -1.90 28.86 2.09
CA PHE A 51 -0.86 29.68 1.49
C PHE A 51 -1.45 30.99 0.93
N LEU A 52 -2.53 30.91 0.13
CA LEU A 52 -3.17 32.11 -0.43
C LEU A 52 -3.71 33.05 0.65
N MET A 53 -4.35 32.50 1.69
CA MET A 53 -4.85 33.26 2.84
C MET A 53 -3.73 33.86 3.72
N ARG A 54 -2.48 33.49 3.53
CA ARG A 54 -1.33 34.07 4.25
C ARG A 54 -0.87 35.40 3.63
N PHE A 55 -1.17 35.63 2.35
CA PHE A 55 -0.74 36.81 1.59
C PHE A 55 -1.87 37.82 1.31
N MET A 56 -3.09 37.49 1.74
CA MET A 56 -4.27 38.36 1.69
C MET A 56 -4.58 38.88 3.09
#